data_AF-A0A440UU44-F1
#
_entry.id   AF-A0A440UU44-F1
#
_cell.length_a   1.000
_cell.length_b   1.000
_cell.length_c   1.000
_cell.angle_alpha   90.00
_cell.angle_beta   90.00
_cell.angle_gamma   90.00
#
_symmetry.space_group_name_H-M   'P 1'
#
loop_
_entity.id
_entity.type
_entity.pdbx_description
1 polymer ?
#
loop_
_entity_poly.entity_id
_entity_poly.type
_entity_poly.pdbx_seq_one_letter_code
_entity_poly.pdbx_strand_id
1 'polypeptide(L)'
;MLTLLVDFADKISAFNVFRYITFRTGGALITSALIVFIFGPTIINSLRLRQGKGQPIRADGPQTHFKKAGTPTMGGLMILSGIIGSSLLWANLSSIYVWVVLLVTVGFGSIGFYDDYLKVTKQSHLGFSGKARLAIEFVVAGIAAWVIMHNGQAPFSSSLTFPFAKEFLINLGWFFVPFSC
;
A
#
# COMPACT_ATOMS: atom_id res chain seq x y z
N MET A 1 1.49 -1.00 17.40
CA MET A 1 2.46 -0.81 18.50
C MET A 1 2.02 0.25 19.49
N LEU A 2 1.56 1.44 19.06
CA LEU A 2 1.13 2.50 19.98
C LEU A 2 -0.22 2.23 20.66
N THR A 3 -1.03 1.32 20.10
CA THR A 3 -2.28 0.86 20.71
C THR A 3 -2.06 0.14 22.04
N LEU A 4 -0.89 -0.44 22.27
CA LEU A 4 -0.55 -1.13 23.52
C LEU A 4 -0.31 -0.13 24.67
N LEU A 5 -0.08 1.15 24.38
CA LEU A 5 0.02 2.18 25.43
C LEU A 5 -1.33 2.49 26.07
N VAL A 6 -2.44 2.10 25.42
CA VAL A 6 -3.78 2.19 26.02
C VAL A 6 -3.87 1.36 27.30
N ASP A 7 -3.13 0.26 27.40
CA ASP A 7 -3.12 -0.61 28.58
C ASP A 7 -2.47 0.06 29.82
N PHE A 8 -1.76 1.18 29.61
CA PHE A 8 -1.20 2.02 30.68
C PHE A 8 -2.06 3.26 30.98
N ALA A 9 -3.20 3.44 30.31
CA ALA A 9 -4.08 4.58 30.52
C ALA A 9 -4.67 4.64 31.94
N ASP A 10 -4.76 3.49 32.62
CA ASP A 10 -5.19 3.41 34.01
C ASP A 10 -4.19 4.07 34.98
N LYS A 11 -2.92 4.22 34.57
CA LYS A 11 -1.86 4.90 35.34
C LYS A 11 -1.62 6.34 34.90
N ILE A 12 -1.81 6.65 33.62
CA ILE A 12 -1.59 7.99 33.04
C ILE A 12 -2.75 8.34 32.09
N SER A 13 -3.58 9.29 32.48
CA SER A 13 -4.78 9.71 31.73
C SER A 13 -4.47 10.21 30.30
N ALA A 14 -3.26 10.71 30.05
CA ALA A 14 -2.81 11.15 28.72
C ALA A 14 -2.82 10.02 27.67
N PHE A 15 -2.67 8.75 28.08
CA PHE A 15 -2.72 7.63 27.13
C PHE A 15 -4.14 7.28 26.65
N ASN A 16 -5.18 7.81 27.31
CA ASN A 16 -6.57 7.62 26.89
C ASN A 16 -6.84 8.20 25.48
N VAL A 17 -6.03 9.18 25.06
CA VAL A 17 -6.12 9.79 23.73
C VAL A 17 -5.87 8.76 22.61
N PHE A 18 -5.06 7.73 22.86
CA PHE A 18 -4.80 6.64 21.90
C PHE A 18 -5.98 5.67 21.75
N ARG A 19 -7.05 5.78 22.54
CA ARG A 19 -8.29 5.00 22.29
C ARG A 19 -9.08 5.55 21.10
N TYR A 20 -8.99 6.85 20.85
CA TYR A 20 -9.77 7.50 19.81
C TYR A 20 -9.17 7.21 18.43
N ILE A 21 -9.98 6.60 17.56
CA ILE A 21 -9.58 6.27 16.19
C ILE A 21 -9.24 7.55 15.41
N THR A 22 -9.98 8.64 15.61
CA THR A 22 -9.74 9.93 14.94
C THR A 22 -8.36 10.50 15.25
N PHE A 23 -7.95 10.47 16.53
CA PHE A 23 -6.62 10.90 16.94
C PHE A 23 -5.54 10.02 16.32
N ARG A 24 -5.74 8.69 16.35
CA ARG A 24 -4.79 7.75 15.75
C ARG A 24 -4.64 7.95 14.25
N THR A 25 -5.72 8.20 13.53
CA THR A 25 -5.69 8.49 12.10
C THR A 25 -4.97 9.81 11.82
N GLY A 26 -5.27 10.87 12.59
CA GLY A 26 -4.57 12.15 12.46
C GLY A 26 -3.06 12.02 12.73
N GLY A 27 -2.69 11.32 13.80
CA GLY A 27 -1.31 11.00 14.13
C GLY A 27 -0.62 10.16 13.05
N ALA A 28 -1.32 9.19 12.47
CA ALA A 28 -0.82 8.38 11.37
C ALA A 28 -0.51 9.23 10.12
N LEU A 29 -1.39 10.16 9.75
CA LEU A 29 -1.17 11.04 8.60
C LEU A 29 0.06 11.93 8.80
N ILE A 30 0.16 12.59 9.96
CA ILE A 30 1.28 13.48 10.28
C ILE A 30 2.59 12.68 10.33
N THR A 31 2.60 11.54 11.00
CA THR A 31 3.82 10.71 11.09
C THR A 31 4.23 10.14 9.73
N SER A 32 3.29 9.74 8.88
CA SER A 32 3.61 9.32 7.50
C SER A 32 4.27 10.45 6.73
N ALA A 33 3.72 11.67 6.82
CA ALA A 33 4.30 12.84 6.16
C ALA A 33 5.70 13.17 6.70
N LEU A 34 5.89 13.12 8.03
CA LEU A 34 7.19 13.35 8.67
C LEU A 34 8.23 12.30 8.25
N ILE A 35 7.86 11.02 8.21
CA ILE A 35 8.75 9.95 7.74
C ILE A 35 9.19 10.25 6.29
N VAL A 36 8.25 10.57 5.40
CA VAL A 36 8.58 10.87 4.00
C VAL A 36 9.43 12.15 3.89
N PHE A 37 9.16 13.17 4.70
CA PHE A 37 9.90 14.43 4.67
C PHE A 37 11.34 14.27 5.19
N ILE A 38 11.53 13.54 6.29
CA ILE A 38 12.84 13.33 6.93
C ILE A 38 13.68 12.34 6.12
N PHE A 39 13.12 11.20 5.73
CA PHE A 39 13.85 10.14 5.02
C PHE A 39 13.84 10.30 3.51
N GLY A 40 12.97 11.15 2.96
CA GLY A 40 12.83 11.39 1.53
C GLY A 40 14.12 11.79 0.83
N PRO A 41 14.87 12.80 1.32
CA PRO A 41 16.15 13.19 0.73
C PRO A 41 17.15 12.04 0.67
N THR A 42 17.22 11.21 1.73
CA THR A 42 18.11 10.04 1.80
C THR A 42 17.71 8.97 0.78
N ILE A 43 16.41 8.70 0.66
CA ILE A 43 15.88 7.75 -0.33
C ILE A 43 16.16 8.26 -1.74
N ILE A 44 15.91 9.54 -2.02
CA ILE A 44 16.18 10.19 -3.31
C ILE A 44 17.67 10.10 -3.67
N ASN A 45 18.56 10.42 -2.74
CA ASN A 45 20.00 10.36 -2.98
C ASN A 45 20.49 8.92 -3.22
N SER A 46 19.99 7.95 -2.44
CA SER A 46 20.29 6.53 -2.64
C SER A 46 19.82 6.04 -4.02
N LEU A 47 18.62 6.44 -4.43
CA LEU A 47 18.07 6.13 -5.75
C LEU A 47 18.88 6.79 -6.87
N ARG A 48 19.27 8.06 -6.70
CA ARG A 48 20.10 8.78 -7.67
C ARG A 48 21.44 8.09 -7.90
N LEU A 49 22.10 7.63 -6.83
CA LEU A 49 23.35 6.89 -6.92
C LEU A 49 23.18 5.55 -7.63
N ARG A 50 22.08 4.83 -7.37
CA ARG A 50 21.82 3.50 -7.97
C ARG A 50 21.31 3.57 -9.41
N GLN A 51 20.55 4.61 -9.76
CA GLN A 51 19.93 4.75 -11.08
C GLN A 51 20.79 5.55 -12.07
N GLY A 52 21.74 6.37 -11.60
CA GLY A 52 22.75 7.07 -12.39
C GLY A 52 22.20 8.09 -13.40
N LYS A 53 21.56 7.62 -14.48
CA LYS A 53 21.05 8.41 -15.61
C LYS A 53 19.51 8.52 -15.68
N GLY A 54 18.78 7.94 -14.74
CA GLY A 54 17.30 7.91 -14.77
C GLY A 54 16.75 6.92 -15.80
N GLN A 55 15.44 6.94 -16.06
CA GLN A 55 14.83 6.07 -17.08
C GLN A 55 15.35 6.45 -18.49
N PRO A 56 15.63 5.47 -19.38
CA PRO A 56 15.91 5.73 -20.78
C PRO A 56 14.72 6.47 -21.40
N ILE A 57 14.98 7.69 -21.88
CA ILE A 57 13.96 8.56 -22.45
C ILE A 57 13.60 8.00 -23.83
N ARG A 58 12.31 7.80 -24.12
CA ARG A 58 11.85 7.48 -25.48
C ARG A 58 12.33 8.59 -26.42
N ALA A 59 12.99 8.22 -27.51
CA ALA A 59 13.38 9.17 -28.56
C ALA A 59 12.17 9.88 -29.21
N ASP A 60 10.98 9.29 -29.11
CA ASP A 60 9.73 9.76 -29.75
C ASP A 60 8.87 10.72 -28.88
N GLY A 61 9.40 11.25 -27.76
CA GLY A 61 8.65 12.12 -26.85
C GLY A 61 8.84 13.63 -27.09
N PRO A 62 7.82 14.48 -26.85
CA PRO A 62 7.94 15.93 -27.04
C PRO A 62 9.02 16.56 -26.14
N GLN A 63 9.71 17.60 -26.63
CA GLN A 63 10.92 18.18 -26.01
C GLN A 63 10.77 18.61 -24.54
N THR A 64 9.55 18.87 -24.06
CA THR A 64 9.24 19.18 -22.65
C THR A 64 9.49 17.99 -21.70
N HIS A 65 9.48 16.75 -22.18
CA HIS A 65 9.80 15.56 -21.37
C HIS A 65 11.30 15.45 -21.02
N PHE A 66 12.19 16.09 -21.79
CA PHE A 66 13.63 16.10 -21.50
C PHE A 66 13.99 16.93 -20.25
N LYS A 67 13.15 17.89 -19.82
CA LYS A 67 13.34 18.63 -18.55
C LYS A 67 13.09 17.77 -17.29
N LYS A 68 12.45 16.61 -17.42
CA LYS A 68 12.30 15.62 -16.33
C LYS A 68 13.48 14.63 -16.28
N ALA A 69 14.48 14.79 -17.15
CA ALA A 69 15.68 13.97 -17.13
C ALA A 69 16.41 14.11 -15.78
N GLY A 70 16.54 13.01 -15.06
CA GLY A 70 17.26 12.95 -13.78
C GLY A 70 16.39 12.97 -12.51
N THR A 71 15.06 13.05 -12.62
CA THR A 71 14.20 12.76 -11.44
C THR A 71 14.03 11.25 -11.29
N PRO A 72 14.42 10.66 -10.13
CA PRO A 72 14.34 9.22 -9.93
C PRO A 72 12.89 8.75 -9.94
N THR A 73 12.62 7.67 -10.68
CA THR A 73 11.26 7.20 -10.99
C THR A 73 10.70 6.22 -9.94
N MET A 74 11.10 6.35 -8.67
CA MET A 74 10.65 5.45 -7.59
C MET A 74 10.01 6.20 -6.40
N GLY A 75 9.26 7.27 -6.65
CA GLY A 75 8.53 7.98 -5.60
C GLY A 75 7.55 7.07 -4.82
N GLY A 76 7.08 5.98 -5.43
CA GLY A 76 6.26 4.98 -4.77
C GLY A 76 6.93 4.33 -3.54
N LEU A 77 8.25 4.15 -3.57
CA LEU A 77 9.00 3.63 -2.41
C LEU A 77 8.91 4.57 -1.21
N MET A 78 8.98 5.88 -1.45
CA MET A 78 8.85 6.89 -0.40
C MET A 78 7.45 6.82 0.22
N ILE A 79 6.42 6.80 -0.61
CA ILE A 79 5.03 6.70 -0.16
C ILE A 79 4.81 5.41 0.64
N LEU A 80 5.26 4.26 0.12
CA LEU A 80 5.15 2.97 0.81
C LEU A 80 5.86 2.98 2.16
N SER A 81 7.07 3.54 2.24
CA SER A 81 7.82 3.61 3.50
C SER A 81 7.10 4.44 4.57
N GLY A 82 6.47 5.56 4.17
CA GLY A 82 5.67 6.41 5.06
C GLY A 82 4.41 5.71 5.54
N ILE A 83 3.65 5.11 4.61
CA ILE A 83 2.40 4.40 4.92
C ILE A 83 2.68 3.19 5.82
N ILE A 84 3.67 2.37 5.51
CA ILE A 84 4.01 1.18 6.29
C ILE A 84 4.50 1.58 7.68
N GLY A 85 5.45 2.52 7.76
CA GLY A 85 5.99 2.97 9.05
C GLY A 85 4.92 3.56 9.95
N SER A 86 4.07 4.43 9.40
CA SER A 86 2.95 5.03 10.13
C SER A 86 1.90 3.99 10.54
N SER A 87 1.53 3.08 9.64
CA SER A 87 0.55 2.03 9.92
C SER A 87 1.03 1.10 11.03
N LEU A 88 2.30 0.70 11.02
CA LEU A 88 2.86 -0.16 12.08
C LEU A 88 2.85 0.51 13.46
N LEU A 89 3.07 1.83 13.49
CA LEU A 89 3.02 2.63 14.71
C LEU A 89 1.58 2.77 15.23
N TRP A 90 0.66 3.26 14.39
CA TRP A 90 -0.66 3.72 14.81
C TRP A 90 -1.80 2.72 14.62
N ALA A 91 -1.69 1.78 13.67
CA ALA A 91 -2.74 0.81 13.41
C ALA A 91 -2.83 -0.25 14.53
N ASN A 92 -4.00 -0.87 14.63
CA ASN A 92 -4.21 -1.97 15.57
C ASN A 92 -3.72 -3.26 14.91
N LEU A 93 -2.52 -3.69 15.27
CA LEU A 93 -1.88 -4.88 14.70
C LEU A 93 -2.55 -6.20 15.13
N SER A 94 -3.48 -6.17 16.09
CA SER A 94 -4.31 -7.33 16.41
C SER A 94 -5.44 -7.54 15.40
N SER A 95 -5.71 -6.55 14.53
CA SER A 95 -6.74 -6.64 13.50
C SER A 95 -6.21 -7.32 12.25
N ILE A 96 -6.84 -8.43 11.85
CA ILE A 96 -6.52 -9.13 10.60
C ILE A 96 -6.68 -8.24 9.37
N TYR A 97 -7.64 -7.30 9.39
CA TYR A 97 -7.90 -6.37 8.29
C TYR A 97 -6.71 -5.44 8.02
N VAL A 98 -5.98 -5.04 9.07
CA VAL A 98 -4.77 -4.21 8.91
C VAL A 98 -3.69 -5.02 8.17
N TRP A 99 -3.52 -6.29 8.52
CA TRP A 99 -2.56 -7.17 7.85
C TRP A 99 -2.92 -7.44 6.41
N VAL A 100 -4.20 -7.62 6.09
CA VAL A 100 -4.64 -7.81 4.70
C VAL A 100 -4.33 -6.57 3.86
N VAL A 101 -4.65 -5.36 4.36
CA VAL A 101 -4.34 -4.11 3.65
C VAL A 101 -2.83 -3.93 3.47
N LEU A 102 -2.03 -4.22 4.51
CA LEU A 102 -0.57 -4.17 4.41
C LEU A 102 -0.02 -5.18 3.40
N LEU A 103 -0.55 -6.41 3.38
CA LEU A 103 -0.17 -7.45 2.43
C LEU A 103 -0.40 -6.98 1.00
N VAL A 104 -1.60 -6.47 0.69
CA VAL A 104 -1.92 -5.99 -0.67
C VAL A 104 -1.06 -4.79 -1.03
N THR A 105 -0.90 -3.84 -0.11
CA THR A 105 -0.10 -2.62 -0.33
C THR A 105 1.36 -2.96 -0.61
N VAL A 106 1.97 -3.83 0.20
CA VAL A 106 3.36 -4.28 0.03
C VAL A 106 3.49 -5.17 -1.20
N GLY A 107 2.55 -6.09 -1.43
CA GLY A 107 2.55 -6.98 -2.59
C GLY A 107 2.53 -6.22 -3.91
N PHE A 108 1.53 -5.36 -4.11
CA PHE A 108 1.39 -4.57 -5.33
C PHE A 108 2.52 -3.53 -5.44
N GLY A 109 2.92 -2.94 -4.31
CA GLY A 109 4.06 -2.03 -4.24
C GLY A 109 5.37 -2.69 -4.69
N SER A 110 5.60 -3.94 -4.29
CA SER A 110 6.80 -4.71 -4.65
C SER A 110 6.79 -5.11 -6.13
N ILE A 111 5.63 -5.48 -6.68
CA ILE A 111 5.47 -5.77 -8.10
C ILE A 111 5.77 -4.53 -8.95
N GLY A 112 5.22 -3.38 -8.56
CA GLY A 112 5.50 -2.10 -9.23
C GLY A 112 6.97 -1.69 -9.12
N PHE A 113 7.56 -1.83 -7.94
CA PHE A 113 9.00 -1.57 -7.74
C PHE A 113 9.87 -2.48 -8.59
N TYR A 114 9.53 -3.77 -8.70
CA TYR A 114 10.27 -4.72 -9.52
C TYR A 114 10.19 -4.38 -11.01
N ASP A 115 9.03 -3.95 -11.51
CA ASP A 115 8.86 -3.50 -12.89
C ASP A 115 9.70 -2.24 -13.19
N ASP A 116 9.67 -1.24 -12.30
CA ASP A 116 10.48 -0.03 -12.43
C ASP A 116 11.98 -0.32 -12.32
N TYR A 117 12.37 -1.24 -11.43
CA TYR A 117 13.75 -1.70 -11.31
C TYR A 117 14.22 -2.38 -12.59
N LEU A 118 13.42 -3.28 -13.17
CA LEU A 118 13.76 -3.96 -14.42
C LEU A 118 13.94 -2.98 -15.58
N LYS A 119 13.05 -1.99 -15.71
CA LYS A 119 13.13 -0.95 -16.76
C LYS A 119 14.42 -0.14 -16.66
N VAL A 120 14.84 0.18 -15.44
CA VAL A 120 16.04 0.99 -15.19
C VAL A 120 17.31 0.17 -15.37
N THR A 121 17.37 -1.07 -14.86
CA THR A 121 18.56 -1.93 -15.00
C THR A 121 18.75 -2.40 -16.45
N LYS A 122 17.67 -2.73 -17.17
CA LYS A 122 17.76 -3.21 -18.56
C LYS A 122 17.85 -2.08 -19.59
N GLN A 123 17.71 -0.81 -19.17
CA GLN A 123 17.68 0.36 -20.06
C GLN A 123 16.74 0.15 -21.26
N SER A 124 15.62 -0.53 -21.03
CA SER A 124 14.66 -0.88 -22.07
C SER A 124 13.25 -0.56 -21.61
N HIS A 125 12.36 -0.23 -22.55
CA HIS A 125 10.94 0.00 -22.25
C HIS A 125 10.18 -1.30 -21.92
N LEU A 126 10.77 -2.46 -22.21
CA LEU A 126 10.21 -3.76 -21.90
C LEU A 126 10.45 -4.06 -20.42
N GLY A 127 9.41 -3.83 -19.62
CA GLY A 127 9.37 -4.16 -18.20
C GLY A 127 9.01 -5.63 -17.95
N PHE A 128 8.43 -5.87 -16.78
CA PHE A 128 7.89 -7.17 -16.40
C PHE A 128 6.76 -7.59 -17.37
N SER A 129 6.68 -8.89 -17.70
CA SER A 129 5.63 -9.40 -18.60
C SER A 129 4.26 -9.08 -18.02
N GLY A 130 3.40 -8.37 -18.77
CA GLY A 130 2.08 -7.97 -18.30
C GLY A 130 1.21 -9.15 -17.85
N LYS A 131 1.34 -10.31 -18.50
CA LYS A 131 0.65 -11.55 -18.09
C LYS A 131 1.15 -12.07 -16.75
N ALA A 132 2.47 -12.06 -16.53
CA ALA A 132 3.06 -12.47 -15.25
C ALA A 132 2.70 -11.48 -14.13
N ARG A 133 2.65 -10.18 -14.45
CA ARG A 133 2.21 -9.13 -13.52
C ARG A 133 0.79 -9.38 -13.02
N LEU A 134 -0.15 -9.52 -13.95
CA LEU A 134 -1.54 -9.79 -13.63
C LEU A 134 -1.70 -11.11 -12.88
N ALA A 135 -0.96 -12.16 -13.24
CA ALA A 135 -1.02 -13.43 -12.51
C ALA A 135 -0.61 -13.28 -11.04
N ILE A 136 0.45 -12.54 -10.75
CA ILE A 136 0.90 -12.31 -9.36
C ILE A 136 -0.07 -11.40 -8.62
N GLU A 137 -0.54 -10.31 -9.24
CA GLU A 137 -1.52 -9.40 -8.64
C GLU A 137 -2.83 -10.15 -8.30
N PHE A 138 -3.29 -11.04 -9.19
CA PHE A 138 -4.47 -11.87 -8.98
C PHE A 138 -4.29 -12.87 -7.83
N VAL A 139 -3.10 -13.49 -7.71
CA VAL A 139 -2.79 -14.38 -6.57
C VAL A 139 -2.80 -13.61 -5.25
N VAL A 140 -2.18 -12.43 -5.22
CA VAL A 140 -2.14 -11.58 -4.02
C VAL A 140 -3.56 -11.13 -3.62
N ALA A 141 -4.37 -10.71 -4.60
CA ALA A 141 -5.76 -10.33 -4.38
C ALA A 141 -6.62 -11.52 -3.92
N GLY A 142 -6.42 -12.70 -4.49
CA GLY A 142 -7.13 -13.92 -4.10
C GLY A 142 -6.84 -14.36 -2.67
N ILE A 143 -5.58 -14.28 -2.24
CA ILE A 143 -5.20 -14.53 -0.84
C ILE A 143 -5.89 -13.51 0.07
N ALA A 144 -5.85 -12.22 -0.27
CA ALA A 144 -6.49 -11.17 0.52
C ALA A 144 -8.02 -11.38 0.63
N ALA A 145 -8.69 -11.67 -0.48
CA ALA A 145 -10.12 -11.93 -0.53
C ALA A 145 -10.50 -13.18 0.27
N TRP A 146 -9.71 -14.25 0.18
CA TRP A 146 -9.94 -15.47 0.97
C TRP A 146 -9.81 -15.23 2.48
N VAL A 147 -8.77 -14.49 2.91
CA VAL A 147 -8.59 -14.15 4.33
C VAL A 147 -9.76 -13.29 4.84
N ILE A 148 -10.21 -12.30 4.05
CA ILE A 148 -11.37 -11.46 4.41
C ILE A 148 -12.64 -12.30 4.51
N MET A 149 -12.89 -13.19 3.55
CA MET A 149 -14.09 -14.03 3.53
C MET A 149 -14.13 -14.97 4.76
N HIS A 150 -12.98 -15.50 5.18
CA HIS A 150 -12.91 -16.41 6.34
C HIS A 150 -13.01 -15.68 7.69
N ASN A 151 -12.47 -14.46 7.80
CA ASN A 151 -12.46 -13.69 9.04
C ASN A 151 -13.60 -12.67 9.15
N GLY A 152 -14.36 -12.48 8.07
CA GLY A 152 -15.50 -11.60 8.01
C GLY A 152 -16.72 -12.17 8.73
N GLN A 153 -17.62 -11.28 9.17
CA GLN A 153 -18.87 -11.70 9.79
C GLN A 153 -19.89 -12.10 8.72
N ALA A 154 -20.44 -13.31 8.83
CA ALA A 154 -21.60 -13.70 8.04
C ALA A 154 -22.82 -12.84 8.44
N PRO A 155 -23.67 -12.40 7.50
CA PRO A 155 -23.71 -12.76 6.08
C PRO A 155 -22.88 -11.87 5.14
N PHE A 156 -22.22 -10.81 5.63
CA PHE A 156 -21.52 -9.83 4.80
C PHE A 156 -20.19 -10.33 4.22
N SER A 157 -19.59 -11.36 4.81
CA SER A 157 -18.29 -11.89 4.38
C SER A 157 -18.26 -12.46 2.96
N SER A 158 -19.40 -12.90 2.43
CA SER A 158 -19.53 -13.47 1.08
C SER A 158 -20.66 -12.84 0.25
N SER A 159 -21.24 -11.73 0.72
CA SER A 159 -22.41 -11.10 0.10
C SER A 159 -22.09 -9.71 -0.43
N LEU A 160 -22.64 -9.39 -1.60
CA LEU A 160 -22.56 -8.07 -2.20
C LEU A 160 -23.74 -7.22 -1.73
N THR A 161 -23.43 -6.08 -1.13
CA THR A 161 -24.42 -5.10 -0.66
C THR A 161 -24.67 -4.04 -1.74
N PHE A 162 -25.92 -3.62 -1.90
CA PHE A 162 -26.26 -2.52 -2.80
C PHE A 162 -26.46 -1.22 -1.99
N PRO A 163 -25.71 -0.14 -2.27
CA PRO A 163 -25.77 1.08 -1.46
C PRO A 163 -27.16 1.75 -1.49
N PHE A 164 -27.89 1.60 -2.60
CA PHE A 164 -29.24 2.14 -2.78
C PHE A 164 -30.35 1.21 -2.28
N ALA A 165 -30.08 -0.09 -2.13
CA ALA A 165 -31.02 -1.10 -1.69
C ALA A 165 -30.41 -1.89 -0.52
N LYS A 166 -30.52 -1.33 0.69
CA LYS A 166 -29.83 -1.82 1.90
C LYS A 166 -30.20 -3.25 2.30
N GLU A 167 -31.36 -3.73 1.90
CA GLU A 167 -31.82 -5.09 2.18
C GLU A 167 -31.51 -6.09 1.06
N PHE A 168 -31.04 -5.60 -0.10
CA PHE A 168 -30.68 -6.46 -1.21
C PHE A 168 -29.24 -6.96 -1.04
N LEU A 169 -29.12 -8.22 -0.62
CA LEU A 169 -27.86 -8.94 -0.42
C LEU A 169 -27.77 -10.07 -1.43
N ILE A 170 -26.80 -9.98 -2.35
CA ILE A 170 -26.49 -11.10 -3.25
C ILE A 170 -25.38 -11.92 -2.60
N ASN A 171 -25.71 -13.11 -2.09
CA ASN A 171 -24.70 -14.02 -1.59
C ASN A 171 -23.99 -14.70 -2.76
N LEU A 172 -22.72 -14.36 -2.95
CA LEU A 172 -21.86 -14.91 -4.01
C LEU A 172 -21.17 -16.21 -3.54
N GLY A 173 -21.12 -16.47 -2.24
CA GLY A 173 -20.40 -17.60 -1.67
C GLY A 173 -18.94 -17.64 -2.17
N TRP A 174 -18.54 -18.77 -2.76
CA TRP A 174 -17.20 -18.97 -3.31
C TRP A 174 -16.88 -18.08 -4.51
N PHE A 175 -17.89 -17.58 -5.25
CA PHE A 175 -17.68 -16.63 -6.36
C PHE A 175 -17.25 -15.24 -5.88
N PHE A 176 -17.32 -14.97 -4.59
CA PHE A 176 -16.84 -13.70 -4.02
C PHE A 176 -15.33 -13.52 -4.21
N VAL A 177 -14.55 -14.60 -4.13
CA VAL A 177 -13.09 -14.57 -4.29
C VAL A 177 -12.69 -14.12 -5.70
N PRO A 178 -13.10 -14.78 -6.80
CA PRO A 178 -12.75 -14.33 -8.14
C PRO A 178 -13.36 -12.97 -8.51
N PHE A 179 -14.50 -12.58 -7.91
CA PHE A 179 -15.07 -11.25 -8.08
C PHE A 179 -14.21 -10.15 -7.44
N SER A 180 -13.51 -10.47 -6.35
CA SER A 180 -12.67 -9.53 -5.60
C SER A 180 -11.23 -9.43 -6.13
N CYS A 181 -10.85 -10.29 -7.09
CA CYS A 181 -9.49 -10.37 -7.64
C CYS A 181 -9.29 -9.49 -8.87
#